data_AF-A0A3B8QM77-F1
#
_entry.id   AF-A0A3B8QM77-F1
#
_cell.length_a   1.000
_cell.length_b   1.000
_cell.length_c   1.000
_cell.angle_alpha   90.00
_cell.angle_beta   90.00
_cell.angle_gamma   90.00
#
_symmetry.space_group_name_H-M   'P 1'
#
loop_
_entity.id
_entity.type
_entity.pdbx_description
1 polymer ?
#
loop_
_entity_poly.entity_id
_entity_poly.type
_entity_poly.pdbx_seq_one_letter_code
_entity_poly.pdbx_strand_id
1 'polypeptide(L)' 'MKVGDLVRWESVLNDSMDHHRVDHGLVIKMSRTGHDSESAQVLFTDGEIWWLDTHKLEVVNESK' A
#
# COMPACT_ATOMS: atom_id res chain seq x y z
N MET A 1 6.05 -4.17 8.02
CA MET A 1 5.92 -4.38 6.57
C MET A 1 7.28 -4.69 5.98
N LYS A 2 7.36 -5.64 5.06
CA LYS A 2 8.55 -6.05 4.31
C LYS A 2 8.18 -6.43 2.87
N VAL A 3 9.18 -6.57 2.02
CA VAL A 3 8.99 -7.14 0.67
C VAL A 3 8.41 -8.55 0.79
N GLY A 4 7.36 -8.82 0.02
CA GLY A 4 6.59 -10.07 0.06
C GLY A 4 5.36 -10.02 0.96
N ASP A 5 5.17 -8.97 1.77
CA ASP A 5 3.94 -8.81 2.53
C ASP A 5 2.77 -8.48 1.60
N LEU A 6 1.63 -9.10 1.87
CA LEU A 6 0.34 -8.69 1.32
C LEU A 6 -0.18 -7.52 2.14
N VAL A 7 -0.54 -6.45 1.45
CA VAL A 7 -1.03 -5.20 2.05
C VAL A 7 -2.38 -4.82 1.49
N ARG A 8 -3.17 -4.18 2.33
CA ARG A 8 -4.44 -3.55 1.99
C ARG A 8 -4.23 -2.04 1.97
N TRP A 9 -4.70 -1.41 0.91
CA TRP A 9 -4.71 0.04 0.75
C TRP A 9 -6.15 0.54 0.66
N GLU A 10 -6.45 1.60 1.39
CA GLU A 10 -7.76 2.27 1.34
C GLU A 10 -7.60 3.63 0.68
N SER A 11 -8.15 3.77 -0.53
CA SER A 11 -8.17 5.03 -1.25
C SER A 11 -9.38 5.86 -0.82
N VAL A 12 -9.13 6.87 0.03
CA VAL A 12 -10.10 7.94 0.29
C VAL A 12 -9.91 9.01 -0.77
N LEU A 13 -10.52 8.80 -1.93
CA LEU A 13 -10.66 9.87 -2.93
C LEU A 13 -11.73 10.82 -2.42
N ASN A 14 -11.28 11.92 -1.81
CA ASN A 14 -12.11 13.01 -1.31
C ASN A 14 -12.67 13.85 -2.47
N ASP A 15 -13.39 13.23 -3.40
CA ASP A 15 -14.08 13.89 -4.51
C ASP A 15 -15.54 13.43 -4.50
N SER A 16 -16.31 14.04 -3.58
CA SER A 16 -17.77 14.19 -3.53
C SER A 16 -18.72 12.99 -3.73
N MET A 17 -18.23 11.77 -3.93
CA MET A 17 -19.03 10.54 -3.92
C MET A 17 -18.21 9.44 -3.27
N ASP A 18 -18.71 9.00 -2.12
CA ASP A 18 -18.20 8.08 -1.10
C ASP A 18 -17.77 6.69 -1.65
N HIS A 19 -16.81 6.65 -2.56
CA HIS A 19 -16.25 5.41 -3.09
C HIS A 19 -15.02 5.03 -2.27
N HIS A 20 -15.27 4.36 -1.16
CA HIS A 20 -14.25 3.60 -0.44
C HIS A 20 -13.76 2.47 -1.35
N ARG A 21 -12.62 2.69 -2.01
CA ARG A 21 -11.98 1.64 -2.78
C ARG A 21 -10.89 1.00 -1.92
N VAL A 22 -11.12 -0.27 -1.60
CA VAL A 22 -10.16 -1.12 -0.90
C VAL A 22 -9.49 -1.99 -1.95
N ASP A 23 -8.20 -1.77 -2.15
CA ASP A 23 -7.38 -2.59 -3.07
C ASP A 23 -6.32 -3.35 -2.26
N HIS A 24 -5.99 -4.56 -2.74
CA HIS A 24 -4.98 -5.41 -2.15
C HIS A 24 -3.79 -5.53 -3.09
N GLY A 25 -2.58 -5.51 -2.53
CA GLY A 25 -1.37 -5.62 -3.32
C GLY A 25 -0.23 -6.29 -2.57
N LEU A 26 0.82 -6.58 -3.32
CA LEU A 26 2.04 -7.19 -2.83
C LEU A 26 3.14 -6.13 -2.74
N VAL A 27 3.81 -6.05 -1.59
CA VAL A 27 4.99 -5.19 -1.46
C VAL A 27 6.14 -5.80 -2.23
N ILE A 28 6.60 -5.12 -3.28
CA ILE A 28 7.72 -5.58 -4.12
C ILE A 28 9.02 -4.84 -3.82
N LYS A 29 8.94 -3.65 -3.21
CA LYS A 29 10.12 -2.86 -2.82
C LYS A 29 9.81 -1.94 -1.64
N MET A 30 10.81 -1.65 -0.82
CA MET A 30 10.75 -0.67 0.26
C MET A 30 11.78 0.43 0.00
N SER A 31 11.44 1.67 0.35
CA SER A 31 12.35 2.80 0.33
C SER A 31 12.13 3.69 1.55
N ARG A 32 13.23 4.17 2.12
CA ARG A 32 13.20 5.16 3.21
C ARG A 32 13.36 6.54 2.59
N THR A 33 12.35 7.38 2.73
CA THR A 33 12.43 8.78 2.28
C THR A 33 13.14 9.63 3.34
N GLY A 34 13.73 10.75 2.94
CA GLY A 34 14.62 11.57 3.80
C GLY A 34 13.97 12.25 5.01
N HIS A 35 12.70 11.99 5.29
CA HIS A 35 11.91 12.55 6.38
C HIS A 35 11.42 11.47 7.37
N ASP A 36 12.20 10.40 7.54
CA ASP A 36 11.86 9.21 8.34
C ASP A 36 10.59 8.47 7.91
N SER A 37 9.94 8.90 6.83
CA SER A 37 8.75 8.26 6.28
C SER A 37 9.18 7.11 5.37
N GLU A 38 8.56 5.95 5.56
CA GLU A 38 8.82 4.78 4.73
C GLU A 38 7.77 4.72 3.61
N SER A 39 8.21 4.32 2.42
CA SER A 39 7.34 4.10 1.28
C SER A 39 7.53 2.69 0.74
N ALA A 40 6.43 2.05 0.39
CA ALA A 40 6.40 0.75 -0.21
C ALA A 40 5.95 0.87 -1.67
N GLN A 41 6.66 0.16 -2.55
CA GLN A 41 6.18 -0.09 -3.90
C GLN A 41 5.28 -1.32 -3.86
N VAL A 42 4.02 -1.12 -4.23
CA VAL A 42 2.97 -2.14 -4.16
C VAL A 42 2.54 -2.48 -5.58
N LEU A 43 2.56 -3.78 -5.90
CA LEU A 43 1.98 -4.35 -7.11
C LEU A 43 0.54 -4.77 -6.79
N PHE A 44 -0.43 -4.14 -7.45
CA PHE A 44 -1.84 -4.45 -7.31
C PHE A 44 -2.28 -5.58 -8.23
N THR A 45 -3.46 -6.16 -7.96
CA THR A 45 -4.00 -7.29 -8.70
C THR A 45 -4.33 -6.98 -10.16
N ASP A 46 -4.59 -5.72 -10.49
CA ASP A 46 -4.82 -5.24 -11.85
C ASP A 46 -3.51 -5.09 -12.65
N GLY A 47 -2.35 -5.27 -12.00
CA GLY A 47 -1.03 -5.16 -12.61
C GLY A 47 -0.38 -3.79 -12.50
N GLU A 48 -1.09 -2.78 -11.97
CA GLU A 48 -0.50 -1.48 -11.68
C GLU A 48 0.48 -1.53 -10.51
N ILE A 49 1.46 -0.62 -10.55
CA ILE A 49 2.50 -0.49 -9.54
C ILE A 49 2.50 0.93 -9.02
N TRP A 50 2.32 1.10 -7.71
CA TRP A 50 2.26 2.40 -7.08
C TRP A 50 3.24 2.50 -5.92
N TRP A 51 3.77 3.70 -5.70
CA TRP A 51 4.49 4.04 -4.48
C TRP A 51 3.49 4.61 -3.47
N LEU A 52 3.39 3.95 -2.33
CA LEU A 52 2.47 4.34 -1.26
C LEU A 52 3.24 4.50 0.05
N ASP A 53 2.80 5.47 0.83
CA ASP A 53 3.30 5.67 2.18
C ASP A 53 2.87 4.50 3.07
N THR A 54 3.80 3.96 3.85
CA THR A 54 3.54 2.78 4.68
C THR A 54 2.51 3.04 5.77
N HIS A 55 2.28 4.29 6.18
CA HIS A 55 1.27 4.64 7.18
C HIS A 55 -0.15 4.51 6.63
N LYS A 56 -0.31 4.47 5.30
CA LYS A 56 -1.60 4.29 4.61
C LYS A 56 -1.88 2.84 4.22
N LEU A 57 -1.01 1.92 4.62
CA LEU A 57 -1.04 0.52 4.21
C LEU A 57 -1.17 -0.37 5.44
N GLU A 58 -2.09 -1.32 5.39
CA GLU A 58 -2.31 -2.31 6.44
C GLU A 58 -1.79 -3.67 5.98
N VAL A 59 -0.91 -4.31 6.75
CA VAL A 59 -0.40 -5.65 6.42
C VAL A 59 -1.48 -6.68 6.74
N VAL A 60 -1.92 -7.44 5.73
CA VAL A 60 -3.02 -8.40 5.84
C VAL A 60 -2.52 -9.83 6.04
N ASN A 61 -1.23 -10.08 5.80
CA ASN A 61 -0.62 -11.38 6.04
C ASN A 61 0.22 -11.33 7.30
N GLU A 62 -0.32 -11.86 8.40
CA GLU A 62 0.50 -12.31 9.51
C GLU A 62 1.20 -13.60 9.08
N SER A 63 2.31 -13.47 8.36
CA SER A 63 3.20 -14.63 8.13
C SER A 63 3.73 -15.05 9.50
N LYS A 64 3.03 -16.03 10.09
CA LYS A 64 3.32 -16.64 11.39
C LYS A 64 4.51 -17.58 11.29
#